data_AF-A0A8H6UMW4-F1
#
_entry.id   AF-A0A8H6UMW4-F1
#
_cell.length_a   1.000
_cell.length_b   1.000
_cell.length_c   1.000
_cell.angle_alpha   90.00
_cell.angle_beta   90.00
_cell.angle_gamma   90.00
#
_symmetry.space_group_name_H-M   'P 1'
#
loop_
_entity.id
_entity.type
_entity.pdbx_description
1 polymer ?
#
loop_
_entity_poly.entity_id
_entity_poly.type
_entity_poly.pdbx_seq_one_letter_code
_entity_poly.pdbx_strand_id
1 'polypeptide(L)'
;MWLFLDLLAAESLVVFVTSIFPNFVIALALVAFANGLWMSVGGFLVSPTILNPFWKYVFHYIDYQAYVFQGMMVNEFSERTYSCGQGCHCMYQTDLASECRIRGTGVLESYGYATGRTGKWVGILIGIIAVYRLLGWIALVLRRN
;
A
#
# COMPACT_ATOMS: atom_id res chain seq x y z
N MET A 1 -10.14 -5.50 -7.14
CA MET A 1 -9.22 -6.55 -6.64
C MET A 1 -8.35 -6.03 -5.50
N TRP A 2 -7.53 -4.99 -5.71
CA TRP A 2 -6.61 -4.45 -4.70
C TRP A 2 -7.28 -4.09 -3.36
N LEU A 3 -8.42 -3.40 -3.40
CA LEU A 3 -9.21 -3.07 -2.20
C LEU A 3 -9.71 -4.30 -1.43
N PHE A 4 -10.01 -5.40 -2.13
CA PHE A 4 -10.43 -6.64 -1.47
C PHE A 4 -9.26 -7.29 -0.74
N LEU A 5 -8.07 -7.30 -1.34
CA LEU A 5 -6.85 -7.82 -0.71
C LEU A 5 -6.44 -6.96 0.49
N ASP A 6 -6.60 -5.65 0.41
CA ASP A 6 -6.38 -4.72 1.51
C ASP A 6 -7.29 -5.02 2.70
N LEU A 7 -8.59 -5.17 2.46
CA LEU A 7 -9.56 -5.51 3.49
C LEU A 7 -9.25 -6.85 4.15
N LEU A 8 -8.85 -7.86 3.35
CA LEU A 8 -8.51 -9.18 3.86
C LEU A 8 -7.22 -9.17 4.70
N ALA A 9 -6.24 -8.34 4.33
CA ALA A 9 -5.03 -8.12 5.12
C ALA A 9 -5.35 -7.41 6.44
N ALA A 10 -6.15 -6.35 6.40
CA ALA A 10 -6.60 -5.62 7.57
C ALA A 10 -7.39 -6.52 8.55
N GLU A 11 -8.31 -7.34 8.04
CA GLU A 11 -9.04 -8.34 8.84
C GLU A 11 -8.07 -9.32 9.52
N SER A 12 -7.10 -9.84 8.76
CA SER A 12 -6.14 -10.83 9.27
C SER A 12 -5.25 -10.25 10.38
N LEU A 13 -4.89 -8.97 10.29
CA LEU A 13 -4.18 -8.25 11.34
C LEU A 13 -5.04 -8.08 12.60
N VAL A 14 -6.30 -7.68 12.45
CA VAL A 14 -7.23 -7.53 13.60
C VAL A 14 -7.36 -8.87 14.34
N VAL A 15 -7.53 -9.97 13.60
CA VAL A 15 -7.61 -11.32 14.18
C VAL A 15 -6.32 -11.67 14.93
N PHE A 16 -5.15 -11.35 14.35
CA PHE A 16 -3.86 -11.58 15.00
C PHE A 16 -3.71 -10.79 16.31
N VAL A 17 -3.96 -9.47 16.30
CA VAL A 17 -3.79 -8.63 17.50
C VAL A 17 -4.78 -9.02 18.60
N THR A 18 -6.05 -9.27 18.24
CA THR A 18 -7.08 -9.70 19.20
C THR A 18 -6.84 -11.10 19.76
N SER A 19 -6.13 -11.97 19.03
CA SER A 19 -5.73 -13.29 19.56
C SER A 19 -4.67 -13.20 20.66
N ILE A 20 -3.76 -12.21 20.57
CA ILE A 20 -2.68 -11.99 21.56
C ILE A 20 -3.20 -11.22 22.78
N PHE A 21 -3.93 -10.12 22.56
CA PHE A 21 -4.35 -9.23 23.63
C PHE A 21 -5.81 -9.50 24.02
N PRO A 22 -6.08 -9.97 25.25
CA PRO A 22 -7.44 -10.28 25.70
C PRO A 22 -8.29 -9.03 26.01
N ASN A 23 -7.73 -7.82 25.88
CA ASN A 23 -8.42 -6.56 26.14
C ASN A 23 -8.75 -5.84 24.83
N PHE A 24 -10.05 -5.66 24.58
CA PHE A 24 -10.57 -5.00 23.38
C PHE A 24 -9.99 -3.59 23.16
N VAL A 25 -9.85 -2.78 24.23
CA VAL A 25 -9.37 -1.40 24.12
C VAL A 25 -7.91 -1.36 23.69
N ILE A 26 -7.08 -2.24 24.25
CA ILE A 26 -5.66 -2.34 23.89
C ILE A 26 -5.52 -2.82 22.44
N ALA A 27 -6.26 -3.86 22.06
CA ALA A 27 -6.23 -4.38 20.69
C ALA A 27 -6.65 -3.32 19.66
N LEU A 28 -7.74 -2.58 19.95
CA LEU A 28 -8.23 -1.50 19.08
C LEU A 28 -7.20 -0.37 18.95
N ALA A 29 -6.60 0.06 20.06
CA ALA A 29 -5.59 1.12 20.05
C ALA A 29 -4.35 0.74 19.22
N LEU A 30 -3.86 -0.50 19.38
CA LEU A 30 -2.69 -1.00 18.64
C LEU A 30 -2.97 -1.12 17.14
N VAL A 31 -4.13 -1.66 16.75
CA VAL A 31 -4.50 -1.77 15.33
C VAL A 31 -4.68 -0.39 14.70
N ALA A 32 -5.36 0.53 15.40
CA ALA A 32 -5.56 1.89 14.91
C ALA A 32 -4.22 2.62 14.72
N PHE A 33 -3.29 2.48 15.67
CA PHE A 33 -1.96 3.05 15.56
C PHE A 33 -1.16 2.45 14.40
N ALA A 34 -1.18 1.12 14.24
CA ALA A 34 -0.48 0.43 13.16
C ALA A 34 -0.99 0.89 11.78
N ASN A 35 -2.31 0.95 11.59
CA ASN A 35 -2.91 1.42 10.34
C ASN A 35 -2.62 2.91 10.09
N GLY A 36 -2.64 3.76 11.12
CA GLY A 36 -2.25 5.17 10.97
C GLY A 36 -0.78 5.36 10.58
N LEU A 37 0.10 4.52 11.13
CA LEU A 37 1.52 4.50 10.78
C LEU A 37 1.72 4.08 9.32
N TRP A 38 1.06 3.01 8.87
CA TRP A 38 1.12 2.53 7.49
C TRP A 38 0.58 3.53 6.48
N MET A 39 -0.53 4.22 6.77
CA MET A 39 -1.00 5.33 5.93
C MET A 39 0.06 6.44 5.75
N SER A 40 0.94 6.63 6.73
CA SER A 40 2.01 7.64 6.67
C SER A 40 3.21 7.20 5.83
N VAL A 41 3.50 5.89 5.75
CA VAL A 41 4.64 5.32 5.00
C VAL A 41 4.24 4.66 3.67
N GLY A 42 2.95 4.60 3.37
CA GLY A 42 2.38 3.90 2.21
C GLY A 42 2.67 4.53 0.84
N GLY A 43 3.37 5.67 0.79
CA GLY A 43 3.78 6.30 -0.47
C GLY A 43 2.81 7.36 -1.02
N PHE A 44 1.66 7.59 -0.37
CA PHE A 44 0.71 8.65 -0.75
C PHE A 44 1.12 10.03 -0.22
N LEU A 45 1.42 10.13 1.09
CA LEU A 45 1.79 11.40 1.75
C LEU A 45 3.25 11.79 1.52
N VAL A 46 4.14 10.79 1.44
CA VAL A 46 5.58 10.98 1.25
C VAL A 46 6.04 9.98 0.19
N SER A 47 6.69 10.46 -0.86
CA SER A 47 7.19 9.58 -1.92
C SER A 47 8.22 8.58 -1.36
N PRO A 48 8.17 7.29 -1.75
CA PRO A 48 9.15 6.29 -1.29
C PRO A 48 10.60 6.61 -1.68
N THR A 49 10.81 7.54 -2.61
CA THR A 49 12.12 7.96 -3.12
C THR A 49 12.89 8.85 -2.14
N ILE A 50 12.20 9.52 -1.21
CA ILE A 50 12.80 10.46 -0.23
C ILE A 50 12.91 9.87 1.18
N LEU A 51 12.46 8.62 1.39
CA LEU A 51 12.45 7.98 2.70
C LEU A 51 13.86 7.51 3.13
N ASN A 52 14.25 7.89 4.35
CA ASN A 52 15.47 7.40 5.01
C ASN A 52 15.45 5.86 5.09
N PRO A 53 16.59 5.13 4.97
CA PRO A 53 16.61 3.66 4.92
C PRO A 53 15.89 2.98 6.09
N PHE A 54 15.91 3.60 7.28
CA PHE A 54 15.15 3.12 8.44
C PHE A 54 13.64 2.95 8.14
N TRP A 55 13.00 4.00 7.62
CA TRP A 55 11.57 3.99 7.30
C TRP A 55 11.24 3.08 6.12
N LYS A 56 12.16 3.02 5.15
CA LYS A 56 12.03 2.17 3.97
C LYS A 56 12.09 0.68 4.33
N TYR A 57 13.08 0.25 5.12
CA TYR A 57 13.28 -1.16 5.43
C TYR A 57 12.36 -1.69 6.53
N VAL A 58 12.05 -0.87 7.55
CA VAL A 58 11.27 -1.32 8.70
C VAL A 58 9.77 -1.21 8.45
N PHE A 59 9.30 -0.11 7.87
CA PHE A 59 7.86 0.17 7.80
C PHE A 59 7.29 -0.02 6.40
N HIS A 60 7.97 0.44 5.35
CA HIS A 60 7.42 0.40 3.99
C HIS A 60 7.31 -1.02 3.41
N TYR A 61 8.24 -1.94 3.69
CA TYR A 61 8.16 -3.30 3.15
C TYR A 61 7.12 -4.19 3.83
N ILE A 62 6.79 -3.91 5.10
CA ILE A 62 5.79 -4.64 5.88
C ILE A 62 4.38 -4.10 5.60
N ASP A 63 4.29 -2.84 5.17
CA ASP A 63 3.03 -2.17 4.85
C ASP A 63 2.31 -2.82 3.67
N TYR A 64 1.22 -3.53 3.94
CA TYR A 64 0.35 -4.07 2.90
C TYR A 64 -0.37 -2.95 2.11
N GLN A 65 -0.66 -1.81 2.74
CA GLN A 65 -1.34 -0.67 2.12
C GLN A 65 -0.45 -0.03 1.05
N ALA A 66 0.88 -0.01 1.24
CA ALA A 66 1.83 0.47 0.24
C ALA A 66 1.73 -0.31 -1.07
N TYR A 67 1.67 -1.64 -1.01
CA TYR A 67 1.55 -2.49 -2.21
C TYR A 67 0.18 -2.36 -2.87
N VAL A 68 -0.89 -2.23 -2.07
CA VAL A 68 -2.25 -1.99 -2.57
C VAL A 68 -2.30 -0.65 -3.30
N PHE A 69 -1.74 0.40 -2.71
CA PHE A 69 -1.70 1.74 -3.31
C PHE A 69 -0.92 1.76 -4.62
N GLN A 70 0.27 1.15 -4.66
CA GLN A 70 1.06 0.96 -5.88
C GLN A 70 0.27 0.20 -6.95
N GLY A 71 -0.42 -0.87 -6.56
CA GLY A 71 -1.25 -1.67 -7.46
C GLY A 71 -2.43 -0.88 -8.03
N MET A 72 -3.12 -0.08 -7.21
CA MET A 72 -4.20 0.80 -7.65
C MET A 72 -3.71 1.88 -8.61
N MET A 73 -2.59 2.53 -8.29
CA MET A 73 -1.98 3.55 -9.14
C MET A 73 -1.62 2.97 -10.51
N VAL A 74 -0.92 1.83 -10.56
CA VAL A 74 -0.57 1.19 -11.83
C VAL A 74 -1.82 0.74 -12.59
N ASN A 75 -2.84 0.23 -11.91
CA ASN A 75 -4.09 -0.20 -12.57
C ASN A 75 -4.86 0.95 -13.22
N GLU A 76 -4.80 2.16 -12.64
CA GLU A 76 -5.56 3.32 -13.12
C GLU A 76 -4.77 4.16 -14.14
N PHE A 77 -3.48 4.37 -13.88
CA PHE A 77 -2.65 5.29 -14.67
C PHE A 77 -1.84 4.59 -15.77
N SER A 78 -1.84 3.26 -15.89
CA SER A 78 -1.06 2.55 -16.92
C SER A 78 -1.47 2.90 -18.35
N GLU A 79 -2.78 2.98 -18.61
CA GLU A 79 -3.33 3.11 -19.97
C GLU A 79 -4.03 4.45 -20.20
N ARG A 80 -4.21 5.26 -19.15
CA ARG A 80 -4.98 6.51 -19.25
C ARG A 80 -4.11 7.70 -19.60
N THR A 81 -4.69 8.60 -20.39
CA THR A 81 -4.14 9.91 -20.71
C THR A 81 -5.11 10.99 -20.22
N TYR A 82 -4.56 12.04 -19.61
CA TYR A 82 -5.33 13.15 -19.05
C TYR A 82 -5.06 14.41 -19.86
N SER A 83 -6.06 15.27 -20.07
CA SER A 83 -5.89 16.56 -20.74
C SER A 83 -5.52 17.65 -19.73
N CYS A 84 -4.61 18.54 -20.11
CA CYS A 84 -4.26 19.73 -19.34
C CYS A 84 -5.36 20.79 -19.41
N GLY A 85 -5.44 21.65 -18.38
CA GLY A 85 -6.35 22.79 -18.35
C GLY A 85 -5.96 23.92 -19.33
N GLN A 86 -6.74 25.00 -19.30
CA GLN A 86 -6.49 26.21 -20.11
C GLN A 86 -5.06 26.72 -19.87
N GLY A 87 -4.26 26.83 -20.94
CA GLY A 87 -2.86 27.26 -20.89
C GLY A 87 -1.81 26.15 -20.84
N CYS A 88 -2.21 24.87 -20.97
CA CYS A 88 -1.30 23.71 -21.05
C CYS A 88 -0.32 23.58 -19.87
N HIS A 89 -0.61 24.23 -18.74
CA HIS A 89 0.13 24.07 -17.50
C HIS A 89 -0.40 22.85 -16.75
N CYS A 90 0.50 21.90 -16.53
CA CYS A 90 0.21 20.63 -15.88
C CYS A 90 1.20 20.39 -14.74
N MET A 91 0.70 19.85 -13.61
CA MET A 91 1.51 19.55 -12.42
C MET A 91 2.65 18.56 -12.73
N TYR A 92 2.41 17.65 -13.68
CA TYR A 92 3.41 16.72 -14.18
C TYR A 92 3.72 17.04 -15.64
N GLN A 93 5.01 17.21 -15.95
CA GLN A 93 5.50 17.35 -17.33
C GLN A 93 5.86 15.95 -17.84
N THR A 94 5.24 15.54 -18.95
CA THR A 94 5.47 14.22 -19.58
C THR A 94 5.73 14.40 -21.07
N ASP A 95 6.11 13.34 -21.78
CA ASP A 95 6.42 13.38 -23.23
C ASP A 95 5.29 13.97 -24.09
N LEU A 96 4.04 13.98 -23.59
CA LEU A 96 2.86 14.54 -24.26
C LEU A 96 2.56 16.01 -23.88
N ALA A 97 3.48 16.70 -23.19
CA ALA A 97 3.30 18.10 -22.80
C ALA A 97 3.05 19.03 -23.99
N SER A 98 3.62 18.74 -25.17
CA SER A 98 3.39 19.48 -26.42
C SER A 98 1.96 19.38 -26.94
N GLU A 99 1.24 18.30 -26.62
CA GLU A 99 -0.17 18.09 -26.98
C GLU A 99 -1.13 18.53 -25.87
N CYS A 100 -0.62 19.20 -24.83
CA CYS A 100 -1.39 19.58 -23.64
C CYS A 100 -2.06 18.37 -22.98
N ARG A 101 -1.34 17.23 -22.93
CA ARG A 101 -1.79 15.98 -22.33
C ARG A 101 -0.74 15.41 -21.38
N ILE A 102 -1.19 14.71 -20.35
CA ILE A 102 -0.35 13.96 -19.43
C ILE A 102 -0.59 12.47 -19.69
N ARG A 103 0.49 11.72 -19.98
CA ARG A 103 0.42 10.27 -19.99
C ARG A 103 0.46 9.75 -18.55
N GLY A 104 -0.47 8.88 -18.16
CA GLY A 104 -0.52 8.32 -16.81
C GLY A 104 0.77 7.56 -16.43
N THR A 105 1.48 6.98 -17.40
CA THR A 105 2.79 6.36 -17.15
C THR A 105 3.85 7.35 -16.67
N GLY A 106 3.79 8.61 -17.11
CA GLY A 106 4.70 9.66 -16.62
C GLY A 106 4.38 10.07 -15.18
N VAL A 107 3.11 9.97 -14.76
CA VAL A 107 2.73 10.12 -13.35
C VAL A 107 3.30 8.96 -12.52
N LEU A 108 3.18 7.73 -13.01
CA LEU A 108 3.75 6.55 -12.34
C LEU A 108 5.28 6.66 -12.18
N GLU A 109 5.97 7.16 -13.19
CA GLU A 109 7.43 7.37 -13.16
C GLU A 109 7.83 8.46 -12.16
N SER A 110 7.06 9.56 -12.07
CA SER A 110 7.28 10.59 -11.05
C SER A 110 7.13 10.05 -9.61
N TYR A 111 6.30 9.02 -9.42
CA TYR A 111 6.16 8.31 -8.14
C TYR A 111 7.17 7.15 -7.97
N GLY A 112 7.93 6.80 -9.01
CA GLY A 112 8.89 5.68 -9.02
C GLY A 112 8.24 4.29 -9.12
N TYR A 113 7.02 4.18 -9.63
CA TYR A 113 6.28 2.93 -9.75
C TYR A 113 6.47 2.31 -11.14
N ALA A 114 7.12 1.14 -11.17
CA ALA A 114 7.33 0.39 -12.42
C ALA A 114 6.05 -0.36 -12.84
N THR A 115 5.66 -0.21 -14.10
CA THR A 115 4.58 -0.98 -14.72
C THR A 115 5.00 -2.45 -14.90
N GLY A 116 4.04 -3.39 -14.88
CA GLY A 116 4.28 -4.81 -15.14
C GLY A 116 4.72 -5.67 -13.94
N ARG A 117 4.83 -5.10 -12.72
CA ARG A 117 5.16 -5.86 -11.49
C ARG A 117 3.95 -6.27 -10.64
N THR A 118 2.74 -6.08 -11.18
CA THR A 118 1.47 -6.32 -10.48
C THR A 118 1.36 -7.72 -9.89
N GLY A 119 1.72 -8.76 -10.65
CA GLY A 119 1.70 -10.15 -10.16
C GLY A 119 2.61 -10.40 -8.95
N LYS A 120 3.79 -9.77 -8.91
CA LYS A 120 4.70 -9.87 -7.77
C LYS A 120 4.12 -9.21 -6.53
N TRP A 121 3.49 -8.03 -6.68
CA TRP A 121 2.85 -7.33 -5.57
C TRP A 121 1.64 -8.09 -5.01
N VAL A 122 0.80 -8.66 -5.89
CA VAL A 122 -0.29 -9.54 -5.46
C VAL A 122 0.24 -10.75 -4.69
N GLY A 123 1.31 -11.38 -5.18
CA GLY A 123 1.95 -12.50 -4.49
C GLY A 123 2.48 -12.14 -3.10
N ILE A 124 3.12 -10.98 -2.96
CA ILE A 124 3.59 -10.45 -1.66
C ILE A 124 2.41 -10.20 -0.72
N LEU A 125 1.34 -9.55 -1.21
CA LEU A 125 0.12 -9.30 -0.44
C LEU A 125 -0.52 -10.58 0.09
N ILE A 126 -0.70 -11.59 -0.77
CA ILE A 126 -1.23 -12.89 -0.38
C ILE A 126 -0.30 -13.56 0.65
N GLY A 127 1.02 -13.45 0.47
CA GLY A 127 2.01 -13.93 1.43
C GLY A 127 1.85 -13.29 2.81
N ILE A 128 1.71 -11.96 2.87
CA ILE A 128 1.48 -11.21 4.12
C ILE A 128 0.19 -11.67 4.80
N ILE A 129 -0.91 -11.81 4.04
CA ILE A 129 -2.20 -12.29 4.55
C ILE A 129 -2.05 -13.69 5.17
N ALA A 130 -1.41 -14.61 4.46
CA ALA A 130 -1.18 -15.96 4.95
C ALA A 130 -0.33 -15.96 6.24
N VAL A 131 0.73 -15.15 6.30
CA VAL A 131 1.58 -15.01 7.50
C VAL A 131 0.77 -14.48 8.68
N TYR A 132 -0.02 -13.41 8.52
CA TYR A 132 -0.85 -12.90 9.63
C TYR A 132 -1.86 -13.92 10.13
N ARG A 133 -2.50 -14.69 9.23
CA ARG A 133 -3.43 -15.75 9.63
C ARG A 133 -2.73 -16.89 10.36
N LEU A 134 -1.55 -17.31 9.90
CA LEU A 134 -0.75 -18.33 10.59
C LEU A 134 -0.32 -17.86 11.98
N LEU A 135 0.15 -16.62 12.11
CA LEU A 135 0.52 -16.05 13.40
C LEU A 135 -0.68 -15.94 14.36
N GLY A 136 -1.86 -15.54 13.85
CA GLY A 136 -3.10 -15.53 14.63
C GLY A 136 -3.50 -16.93 15.10
N TRP A 137 -3.38 -17.93 14.23
CA TRP A 137 -3.64 -19.32 14.59
C TRP A 137 -2.65 -19.83 15.65
N ILE A 138 -1.36 -19.56 15.50
CA ILE A 138 -0.32 -19.95 16.47
C ILE A 138 -0.60 -19.29 17.83
N ALA A 139 -0.93 -18.00 17.86
CA ALA A 139 -1.27 -17.29 19.10
C ALA A 139 -2.48 -17.91 19.81
N LEU A 140 -3.50 -18.31 19.06
CA LEU A 140 -4.66 -19.02 19.62
C LEU A 140 -4.31 -20.41 20.17
N VAL A 141 -3.46 -21.16 19.46
CA VAL A 141 -3.01 -22.49 19.91
C VAL A 141 -2.17 -22.38 21.19
N LEU A 142 -1.24 -21.42 21.25
CA LEU A 142 -0.41 -21.18 22.43
C LEU A 142 -1.22 -20.74 23.64
N ARG A 143 -2.32 -20.01 23.44
CA ARG A 143 -3.22 -19.60 24.52
C ARG A 143 -4.12 -20.73 25.05
N ARG A 144 -4.28 -21.79 24.26
CA ARG A 144 -5.12 -22.95 24.63
C ARG A 144 -4.40 -23.94 25.54
N ASN A 145 -3.05 -23.96 25.50
CA ASN A 145 -2.19 -24.75 26.40
C ASN A 145 -1.85 -23.97 27.66
#